data_AF-A0A935S2Z5-F1
#
_entry.id   AF-A0A935S2Z5-F1
#
_cell.length_a   1.000
_cell.length_b   1.000
_cell.length_c   1.000
_cell.angle_alpha   90.00
_cell.angle_beta   90.00
_cell.angle_gamma   90.00
#
_symmetry.space_group_name_H-M   'P 1'
#
loop_
_entity.id
_entity.type
_entity.pdbx_description
1 polymer ?
#
loop_
_entity_poly.entity_id
_entity_poly.type
_entity_poly.pdbx_seq_one_letter_code
_entity_poly.pdbx_strand_id
1 'polypeptide(L)'
;MKLFITSVFIFSTSAINAQSFELLPNSKDTINFIDQVGKKQGKWVLMGKHKPGNCFKPEQKAEEGAYKENRKVGKWNEFYCNGNKKNDLTFQNGRPDGYAIMYYENGNKKEEGNWKNNKWVGDYKLYYENGQVQHDFKFNAGGKRDGVQTYKYDNGQVAVEGNFANGKEAGQIKEYHEGGDIKAIKNYSNGDVDVASIKTFDAKRKLLKR
;
A
#
# COMPACT_ATOMS: atom_id res chain seq x y z
N MET A 1 16.27 79.89 3.24
CA MET A 1 15.65 78.69 3.84
C MET A 1 14.79 77.99 2.79
N LYS A 2 15.35 76.99 2.08
CA LYS A 2 14.61 76.08 1.19
C LYS A 2 15.16 74.68 1.48
N LEU A 3 14.35 73.85 2.12
CA LEU A 3 14.68 72.47 2.49
C LEU A 3 14.57 71.58 1.24
N PHE A 4 15.64 70.89 0.90
CA PHE A 4 15.61 69.74 -0.01
C PHE A 4 15.25 68.49 0.80
N ILE A 5 14.24 67.74 0.38
CA ILE A 5 13.94 66.40 0.89
C ILE A 5 14.32 65.41 -0.20
N THR A 6 15.51 64.85 -0.11
CA THR A 6 15.91 63.65 -0.86
C THR A 6 15.41 62.42 -0.11
N SER A 7 14.43 61.73 -0.68
CA SER A 7 13.98 60.42 -0.22
C SER A 7 15.06 59.38 -0.49
N VAL A 8 15.67 58.84 0.56
CA VAL A 8 16.60 57.70 0.51
C VAL A 8 15.77 56.42 0.54
N PHE A 9 15.77 55.65 -0.55
CA PHE A 9 15.24 54.29 -0.57
C PHE A 9 16.30 53.33 -0.03
N ILE A 10 16.07 52.75 1.14
CA ILE A 10 16.90 51.69 1.71
C ILE A 10 16.40 50.35 1.15
N PHE A 11 17.15 49.74 0.25
CA PHE A 11 16.94 48.34 -0.14
C PHE A 11 17.55 47.44 0.93
N SER A 12 16.71 46.78 1.73
CA SER A 12 17.14 45.66 2.57
C SER A 12 17.20 44.40 1.72
N THR A 13 18.39 43.98 1.30
CA THR A 13 18.60 42.64 0.75
C THR A 13 18.67 41.64 1.90
N SER A 14 17.59 40.91 2.13
CA SER A 14 17.62 39.71 2.97
C SER A 14 18.41 38.63 2.23
N ALA A 15 19.59 38.30 2.75
CA ALA A 15 20.36 37.15 2.29
C ALA A 15 19.61 35.87 2.67
N ILE A 16 18.97 35.24 1.69
CA ILE A 16 18.50 33.86 1.81
C ILE A 16 19.76 32.99 1.82
N ASN A 17 20.08 32.41 2.98
CA ASN A 17 21.06 31.32 3.05
C ASN A 17 20.45 30.11 2.34
N ALA A 18 20.68 30.00 1.04
CA ALA A 18 20.55 28.74 0.34
C ALA A 18 21.71 27.86 0.83
N GLN A 19 21.41 26.84 1.63
CA GLN A 19 22.35 25.76 1.86
C GLN A 19 22.69 25.14 0.51
N SER A 20 23.90 25.40 0.03
CA SER A 20 24.46 24.79 -1.15
C SER A 20 24.58 23.28 -0.89
N PHE A 21 23.72 22.50 -1.52
CA PHE A 21 23.97 21.07 -1.64
C PHE A 21 25.22 20.89 -2.51
N GLU A 22 26.30 20.39 -1.94
CA GLU A 22 27.47 19.96 -2.72
C GLU A 22 27.03 18.81 -3.62
N LEU A 23 26.90 19.09 -4.92
CA LEU A 23 26.79 18.06 -5.92
C LEU A 23 28.10 17.29 -5.92
N LEU A 24 28.07 16.01 -5.50
CA LEU A 24 29.21 15.12 -5.66
C LEU A 24 29.69 15.21 -7.13
N PRO A 25 31.00 15.24 -7.41
CA PRO A 25 31.52 15.50 -8.76
C PRO A 25 31.03 14.54 -9.86
N ASN A 26 30.37 13.43 -9.48
CA ASN A 26 29.75 12.45 -10.37
C ASN A 26 28.21 12.28 -10.17
N SER A 27 27.58 13.13 -9.37
CA SER A 27 26.14 13.16 -9.12
C SER A 27 25.45 14.12 -10.08
N LYS A 28 25.46 13.79 -11.38
CA LYS A 28 24.36 14.26 -12.23
C LYS A 28 23.16 13.40 -11.83
N ASP A 29 22.16 14.00 -11.21
CA ASP A 29 20.91 13.34 -10.88
C ASP A 29 20.13 13.08 -12.18
N THR A 30 20.65 12.17 -13.01
CA THR A 30 20.15 11.85 -14.34
C THR A 30 19.18 10.69 -14.26
N ILE A 31 18.03 10.89 -14.89
CA ILE A 31 17.06 9.81 -15.09
C ILE A 31 17.68 8.78 -16.04
N ASN A 32 17.55 7.50 -15.69
CA ASN A 32 18.04 6.36 -16.46
C ASN A 32 19.58 6.32 -16.61
N PHE A 33 20.31 6.65 -15.54
CA PHE A 33 21.78 6.65 -15.54
C PHE A 33 22.39 5.25 -15.54
N ILE A 34 23.42 5.05 -16.38
CA ILE A 34 24.29 3.88 -16.44
C ILE A 34 25.72 4.34 -16.13
N ASP A 35 26.38 3.70 -15.17
CA ASP A 35 27.76 4.03 -14.77
C ASP A 35 28.81 3.52 -15.78
N GLN A 36 30.07 3.88 -15.53
CA GLN A 36 31.20 3.56 -16.41
C GLN A 36 31.43 2.05 -16.60
N VAL A 37 30.90 1.21 -15.71
CA VAL A 37 30.99 -0.26 -15.80
C VAL A 37 29.70 -0.90 -16.30
N GLY A 38 28.78 -0.11 -16.87
CA GLY A 38 27.56 -0.59 -17.50
C GLY A 38 26.43 -0.96 -16.53
N LYS A 39 26.49 -0.50 -15.27
CA LYS A 39 25.43 -0.78 -14.28
C LYS A 39 24.47 0.41 -14.13
N LYS A 40 23.18 0.10 -14.00
CA LYS A 40 22.12 1.06 -13.70
C LYS A 40 22.28 1.60 -12.28
N GLN A 41 22.17 2.92 -12.15
CA GLN A 41 22.23 3.65 -10.88
C GLN A 41 21.13 4.73 -10.85
N GLY A 42 20.77 5.18 -9.65
CA GLY A 42 19.90 6.34 -9.45
C GLY A 42 18.45 6.13 -9.89
N LYS A 43 17.76 7.23 -10.21
CA LYS A 43 16.35 7.25 -10.61
C LYS A 43 16.16 6.70 -12.02
N TRP A 44 15.15 5.87 -12.20
CA TRP A 44 14.76 5.30 -13.48
C TRP A 44 13.28 5.50 -13.76
N VAL A 45 12.97 5.84 -15.02
CA VAL A 45 11.62 5.98 -15.55
C VAL A 45 11.54 5.19 -16.86
N LEU A 46 10.71 4.15 -16.85
CA LEU A 46 10.44 3.31 -18.01
C LEU A 46 9.14 3.78 -18.66
N MET A 47 9.26 4.34 -19.86
CA MET A 47 8.14 4.69 -20.74
C MET A 47 7.64 3.47 -21.54
N GLY A 48 6.47 3.58 -22.16
CA GLY A 48 5.82 2.54 -22.97
C GLY A 48 6.71 1.98 -24.08
N LYS A 49 7.56 2.81 -24.71
CA LYS A 49 8.53 2.34 -25.72
C LYS A 49 9.52 1.28 -25.21
N HIS A 50 9.74 1.20 -23.90
CA HIS A 50 10.60 0.18 -23.29
C HIS A 50 9.85 -1.13 -22.98
N LYS A 51 8.54 -1.19 -23.23
CA LYS A 51 7.67 -2.33 -22.92
C LYS A 51 6.85 -2.71 -24.17
N PRO A 52 7.47 -3.21 -25.26
CA PRO A 52 6.75 -3.52 -26.50
C PRO A 52 5.67 -4.60 -26.29
N GLY A 53 4.56 -4.51 -27.02
CA GLY A 53 3.47 -5.50 -27.00
C GLY A 53 2.38 -5.27 -25.94
N ASN A 54 2.31 -4.08 -25.36
CA ASN A 54 1.27 -3.70 -24.40
C ASN A 54 0.50 -2.44 -24.85
N CYS A 55 -0.42 -1.97 -24.02
CA CYS A 55 -1.32 -0.85 -24.33
C CYS A 55 -0.75 0.56 -24.05
N PHE A 56 0.53 0.68 -23.65
CA PHE A 56 1.11 2.00 -23.35
C PHE A 56 1.49 2.74 -24.63
N LYS A 57 1.17 4.03 -24.69
CA LYS A 57 1.75 4.90 -25.73
C LYS A 57 3.28 5.00 -25.51
N PRO A 58 4.10 5.20 -26.57
CA PRO A 58 5.56 5.22 -26.47
C PRO A 58 6.11 6.12 -25.35
N GLU A 59 5.50 7.29 -25.14
CA GLU A 59 5.95 8.29 -24.15
C GLU A 59 5.17 8.25 -22.83
N GLN A 60 4.27 7.29 -22.68
CA GLN A 60 3.51 7.11 -21.44
C GLN A 60 4.39 6.40 -20.41
N LYS A 61 4.47 6.95 -19.19
CA LYS A 61 5.17 6.31 -18.07
C LYS A 61 4.48 4.99 -17.70
N ALA A 62 5.25 3.90 -17.70
CA ALA A 62 4.79 2.56 -17.32
C ALA A 62 5.32 2.15 -15.94
N GLU A 63 6.53 2.60 -15.58
CA GLU A 63 7.19 2.22 -14.34
C GLU A 63 8.22 3.27 -13.92
N GLU A 64 8.43 3.46 -12.62
CA GLU A 64 9.54 4.27 -12.10
C GLU A 64 10.04 3.78 -10.74
N GLY A 65 11.30 4.07 -10.44
CA GLY A 65 11.91 3.77 -9.15
C GLY A 65 13.40 4.07 -9.18
N ALA A 66 14.18 3.38 -8.34
CA ALA A 66 15.62 3.53 -8.32
C ALA A 66 16.37 2.20 -8.50
N TYR A 67 17.53 2.27 -9.13
CA TYR A 67 18.50 1.19 -9.22
C TYR A 67 19.76 1.51 -8.42
N LYS A 68 20.34 0.48 -7.83
CA LYS A 68 21.71 0.47 -7.31
C LYS A 68 22.40 -0.78 -7.84
N GLU A 69 23.45 -0.61 -8.64
CA GLU A 69 24.19 -1.70 -9.25
C GLU A 69 23.30 -2.72 -10.00
N ASN A 70 22.46 -2.26 -10.91
CA ASN A 70 21.46 -3.09 -11.63
C ASN A 70 20.34 -3.70 -10.77
N ARG A 71 20.29 -3.42 -9.47
CA ARG A 71 19.27 -3.97 -8.57
C ARG A 71 18.26 -2.89 -8.15
N LYS A 72 16.97 -3.20 -8.24
CA LYS A 72 15.90 -2.30 -7.76
C LYS A 72 16.08 -2.05 -6.26
N VAL A 73 15.96 -0.79 -5.86
CA VAL A 73 16.03 -0.36 -4.46
C VAL A 73 14.96 0.69 -4.17
N GLY A 74 14.48 0.72 -2.93
CA GLY A 74 13.48 1.68 -2.49
C GLY A 74 12.13 1.48 -3.16
N LYS A 75 11.35 2.56 -3.24
CA LYS A 75 10.00 2.54 -3.81
C LYS A 75 10.04 2.42 -5.33
N TRP A 76 9.22 1.50 -5.84
CA TRP A 76 8.97 1.28 -7.26
C TRP A 76 7.47 1.37 -7.53
N ASN A 77 7.10 2.22 -8.47
CA ASN A 77 5.72 2.38 -8.92
C ASN A 77 5.57 1.76 -10.30
N GLU A 78 4.51 0.97 -10.48
CA GLU A 78 4.03 0.50 -11.77
C GLU A 78 2.66 1.13 -12.04
N PHE A 79 2.35 1.41 -13.30
CA PHE A 79 1.10 2.05 -13.71
C PHE A 79 0.27 1.12 -14.59
N TYR A 80 -1.03 1.37 -14.67
CA TYR A 80 -1.94 0.83 -15.68
C TYR A 80 -1.87 1.65 -16.97
N CYS A 81 -2.40 1.11 -18.06
CA CYS A 81 -2.46 1.82 -19.34
C CYS A 81 -3.40 3.04 -19.32
N ASN A 82 -4.34 3.11 -18.37
CA ASN A 82 -5.12 4.33 -18.13
C ASN A 82 -4.35 5.41 -17.33
N GLY A 83 -3.11 5.13 -16.91
CA GLY A 83 -2.26 6.05 -16.15
C GLY A 83 -2.41 5.95 -14.62
N ASN A 84 -3.40 5.20 -14.12
CA ASN A 84 -3.55 4.98 -12.68
C ASN A 84 -2.41 4.14 -12.13
N LYS A 85 -2.09 4.31 -10.85
CA LYS A 85 -1.09 3.47 -10.19
C LYS A 85 -1.62 2.03 -10.14
N LYS A 86 -0.75 1.07 -10.42
CA LYS A 86 -1.01 -0.37 -10.37
C LYS A 86 -0.35 -1.00 -9.16
N ASN A 87 0.94 -0.70 -8.95
CA ASN A 87 1.72 -1.20 -7.83
C ASN A 87 2.57 -0.08 -7.22
N ASP A 88 2.75 -0.11 -5.90
CA ASP A 88 3.70 0.68 -5.11
C ASP A 88 4.46 -0.28 -4.19
N LEU A 89 5.61 -0.75 -4.64
CA LEU A 89 6.36 -1.82 -3.96
C LEU A 89 7.67 -1.28 -3.42
N THR A 90 8.06 -1.73 -2.23
CA THR A 90 9.40 -1.48 -1.69
C THR A 90 10.33 -2.61 -2.11
N PHE A 91 11.45 -2.27 -2.74
CA PHE A 91 12.47 -3.23 -3.15
C PHE A 91 13.73 -3.08 -2.30
N GLN A 92 14.31 -4.21 -1.91
CA GLN A 92 15.65 -4.31 -1.38
C GLN A 92 16.44 -5.29 -2.25
N ASN A 93 17.59 -4.84 -2.75
CA ASN A 93 18.52 -5.70 -3.47
C ASN A 93 17.90 -6.45 -4.67
N GLY A 94 16.95 -5.80 -5.38
CA GLY A 94 16.27 -6.38 -6.54
C GLY A 94 15.05 -7.24 -6.23
N ARG A 95 14.68 -7.43 -4.96
CA ARG A 95 13.49 -8.21 -4.55
C ARG A 95 12.52 -7.34 -3.76
N PRO A 96 11.19 -7.56 -3.86
CA PRO A 96 10.23 -6.92 -2.97
C PRO A 96 10.53 -7.28 -1.51
N ASP A 97 10.78 -6.27 -0.69
CA ASP A 97 11.02 -6.39 0.75
C ASP A 97 10.60 -5.07 1.41
N GLY A 98 9.55 -5.13 2.23
CA GLY A 98 8.93 -3.99 2.89
C GLY A 98 7.48 -3.77 2.47
N TYR A 99 7.00 -2.54 2.66
CA TYR A 99 5.60 -2.21 2.44
C TYR A 99 5.23 -2.24 0.96
N ALA A 100 4.13 -2.90 0.63
CA ALA A 100 3.58 -3.04 -0.70
C ALA A 100 2.12 -2.60 -0.73
N ILE A 101 1.74 -1.89 -1.78
CA ILE A 101 0.36 -1.55 -2.10
C ILE A 101 0.11 -1.92 -3.55
N MET A 102 -1.00 -2.61 -3.80
CA MET A 102 -1.51 -2.84 -5.14
C MET A 102 -2.87 -2.16 -5.27
N TYR A 103 -3.19 -1.75 -6.49
CA TYR A 103 -4.38 -0.96 -6.79
C TYR A 103 -5.22 -1.68 -7.83
N TYR A 104 -6.53 -1.41 -7.83
CA TYR A 104 -7.41 -1.71 -8.94
C TYR A 104 -7.19 -0.69 -10.06
N GLU A 105 -7.64 -1.03 -11.27
CA GLU A 105 -7.52 -0.13 -12.43
C GLU A 105 -8.34 1.16 -12.26
N ASN A 106 -9.38 1.15 -11.42
CA ASN A 106 -10.14 2.34 -11.03
C ASN A 106 -9.39 3.29 -10.09
N GLY A 107 -8.19 2.92 -9.62
CA GLY A 107 -7.34 3.72 -8.74
C GLY A 107 -7.54 3.47 -7.24
N ASN A 108 -8.55 2.70 -6.84
CA ASN A 108 -8.72 2.29 -5.45
C ASN A 108 -7.67 1.26 -5.05
N LYS A 109 -7.29 1.24 -3.77
CA LYS A 109 -6.41 0.18 -3.25
C LYS A 109 -7.10 -1.17 -3.42
N LYS A 110 -6.32 -2.17 -3.81
CA LYS A 110 -6.71 -3.57 -3.87
C LYS A 110 -6.21 -4.29 -2.62
N GLU A 111 -4.93 -4.20 -2.32
CA GLU A 111 -4.36 -4.79 -1.12
C GLU A 111 -3.13 -4.02 -0.65
N GLU A 112 -2.84 -4.08 0.65
CA GLU A 112 -1.62 -3.53 1.22
C GLU A 112 -1.14 -4.28 2.45
N GLY A 113 0.17 -4.25 2.69
CA GLY A 113 0.79 -4.87 3.84
C GLY A 113 2.32 -4.87 3.76
N ASN A 114 2.97 -5.53 4.71
CA ASN A 114 4.41 -5.76 4.64
C ASN A 114 4.72 -7.09 3.96
N TRP A 115 5.57 -7.05 2.94
CA TRP A 115 6.03 -8.22 2.20
C TRP A 115 7.47 -8.55 2.59
N LYS A 116 7.74 -9.77 3.02
CA LYS A 116 9.09 -10.20 3.41
C LYS A 116 9.29 -11.67 3.05
N ASN A 117 10.42 -12.01 2.41
CA ASN A 117 10.73 -13.38 2.03
C ASN A 117 9.59 -14.08 1.26
N ASN A 118 9.00 -13.40 0.28
CA ASN A 118 7.92 -13.90 -0.60
C ASN A 118 6.58 -14.19 0.10
N LYS A 119 6.26 -13.46 1.18
CA LYS A 119 5.00 -13.62 1.93
C LYS A 119 4.61 -12.34 2.65
N TRP A 120 3.32 -12.20 2.95
CA TRP A 120 2.80 -11.16 3.84
C TRP A 120 3.19 -11.42 5.29
N VAL A 121 3.53 -10.35 6.01
CA VAL A 121 3.86 -10.36 7.44
C VAL A 121 3.24 -9.13 8.10
N GLY A 122 2.89 -9.24 9.38
CA GLY A 122 2.25 -8.15 10.12
C GLY A 122 0.85 -7.85 9.61
N ASP A 123 0.46 -6.58 9.66
CA ASP A 123 -0.88 -6.15 9.24
C ASP A 123 -1.03 -6.19 7.71
N TYR A 124 -2.18 -6.67 7.27
CA TYR A 124 -2.56 -6.81 5.86
C TYR A 124 -4.02 -6.40 5.68
N LYS A 125 -4.31 -5.66 4.61
CA LYS A 125 -5.68 -5.36 4.22
C LYS A 125 -5.91 -5.71 2.75
N LEU A 126 -7.05 -6.33 2.49
CA LEU A 126 -7.64 -6.48 1.15
C LEU A 126 -8.88 -5.59 1.09
N TYR A 127 -9.11 -4.97 -0.05
CA TYR A 127 -10.20 -4.04 -0.28
C TYR A 127 -11.08 -4.54 -1.43
N TYR A 128 -12.37 -4.22 -1.37
CA TYR A 128 -13.27 -4.29 -2.51
C TYR A 128 -12.95 -3.17 -3.50
N GLU A 129 -13.40 -3.33 -4.75
CA GLU A 129 -13.23 -2.29 -5.79
C GLU A 129 -13.90 -0.95 -5.43
N ASN A 130 -14.90 -0.95 -4.55
CA ASN A 130 -15.56 0.26 -4.02
C ASN A 130 -14.72 0.97 -2.93
N GLY A 131 -13.54 0.45 -2.59
CA GLY A 131 -12.63 1.01 -1.59
C GLY A 131 -12.92 0.58 -0.14
N GLN A 132 -13.98 -0.18 0.12
CA GLN A 132 -14.27 -0.73 1.45
C GLN A 132 -13.31 -1.87 1.78
N VAL A 133 -12.92 -1.99 3.05
CA VAL A 133 -12.07 -3.11 3.50
C VAL A 133 -12.86 -4.41 3.37
N GLN A 134 -12.30 -5.38 2.64
CA GLN A 134 -12.83 -6.73 2.52
C GLN A 134 -12.24 -7.65 3.59
N HIS A 135 -10.93 -7.60 3.79
CA HIS A 135 -10.21 -8.38 4.79
C HIS A 135 -9.27 -7.49 5.58
N ASP A 136 -9.27 -7.66 6.89
CA ASP A 136 -8.33 -7.03 7.81
C ASP A 136 -7.66 -8.13 8.61
N PHE A 137 -6.45 -8.49 8.17
CA PHE A 137 -5.74 -9.66 8.66
C PHE A 137 -4.43 -9.28 9.31
N LYS A 138 -3.93 -10.20 10.13
CA LYS A 138 -2.61 -10.13 10.72
C LYS A 138 -1.87 -11.44 10.49
N PHE A 139 -0.64 -11.34 10.00
CA PHE A 139 0.25 -12.46 9.70
C PHE A 139 1.47 -12.44 10.62
N ASN A 140 1.92 -13.61 11.04
CA ASN A 140 3.19 -13.75 11.74
C ASN A 140 4.39 -13.76 10.77
N ALA A 141 5.62 -13.80 11.30
CA ALA A 141 6.85 -13.87 10.49
C ALA A 141 6.94 -15.13 9.60
N GLY A 142 6.16 -16.16 9.92
CA GLY A 142 5.99 -17.37 9.12
C GLY A 142 5.12 -17.17 7.88
N GLY A 143 4.33 -16.09 7.81
CA GLY A 143 3.32 -15.85 6.78
C GLY A 143 1.98 -16.53 7.06
N LYS A 144 1.75 -16.96 8.30
CA LYS A 144 0.48 -17.57 8.72
C LYS A 144 -0.37 -16.53 9.45
N ARG A 145 -1.70 -16.61 9.29
CA ARG A 145 -2.64 -15.76 10.04
C ARG A 145 -2.44 -15.96 11.53
N ASP A 146 -2.27 -14.85 12.25
CA ASP A 146 -1.92 -14.84 13.67
C ASP A 146 -2.42 -13.54 14.31
N GLY A 147 -3.29 -13.67 15.30
CA GLY A 147 -4.06 -12.57 15.87
C GLY A 147 -5.48 -12.47 15.30
N VAL A 148 -6.13 -11.32 15.56
CA VAL A 148 -7.49 -11.04 15.12
C VAL A 148 -7.57 -10.95 13.60
N GLN A 149 -8.54 -11.63 13.02
CA GLN A 149 -8.85 -11.62 11.59
C GLN A 149 -10.28 -11.15 11.42
N THR A 150 -10.49 -10.18 10.53
CA THR A 150 -11.82 -9.63 10.25
C THR A 150 -12.13 -9.77 8.76
N TYR A 151 -13.28 -10.33 8.46
CA TYR A 151 -13.90 -10.35 7.14
C TYR A 151 -15.07 -9.38 7.16
N LYS A 152 -15.25 -8.61 6.10
CA LYS A 152 -16.33 -7.63 5.99
C LYS A 152 -17.12 -7.82 4.70
N TYR A 153 -18.40 -7.50 4.76
CA TYR A 153 -19.26 -7.35 3.59
C TYR A 153 -18.86 -6.11 2.79
N ASP A 154 -19.32 -6.02 1.54
CA ASP A 154 -19.10 -4.89 0.64
C ASP A 154 -19.70 -3.57 1.17
N ASN A 155 -20.73 -3.66 2.01
CA ASN A 155 -21.34 -2.56 2.76
C ASN A 155 -20.50 -2.08 3.96
N GLY A 156 -19.34 -2.71 4.21
CA GLY A 156 -18.40 -2.38 5.27
C GLY A 156 -18.70 -3.00 6.64
N GLN A 157 -19.83 -3.69 6.81
CA GLN A 157 -20.15 -4.38 8.05
C GLN A 157 -19.32 -5.66 8.23
N VAL A 158 -19.04 -6.02 9.47
CA VAL A 158 -18.30 -7.25 9.78
C VAL A 158 -19.16 -8.45 9.40
N ALA A 159 -18.57 -9.39 8.67
CA ALA A 159 -19.15 -10.67 8.32
C ALA A 159 -18.65 -11.76 9.27
N VAL A 160 -17.34 -11.77 9.54
CA VAL A 160 -16.70 -12.73 10.44
C VAL A 160 -15.58 -12.02 11.19
N GLU A 161 -15.48 -12.25 12.49
CA GLU A 161 -14.37 -11.79 13.32
C GLU A 161 -13.94 -12.89 14.28
N GLY A 162 -12.63 -13.09 14.41
CA GLY A 162 -12.10 -13.94 15.47
C GLY A 162 -10.60 -14.13 15.41
N ASN A 163 -10.06 -14.84 16.39
CA ASN A 163 -8.62 -14.96 16.57
C ASN A 163 -8.08 -16.21 15.86
N PHE A 164 -6.87 -16.07 15.31
CA PHE A 164 -6.13 -17.16 14.69
C PHE A 164 -4.78 -17.30 15.38
N ALA A 165 -4.29 -18.53 15.51
CA ALA A 165 -2.96 -18.84 16.01
C ALA A 165 -2.27 -19.77 15.02
N ASN A 166 -1.12 -19.35 14.48
CA ASN A 166 -0.34 -20.13 13.52
C ASN A 166 -1.15 -20.66 12.32
N GLY A 167 -2.07 -19.85 11.81
CA GLY A 167 -2.89 -20.15 10.64
C GLY A 167 -4.18 -20.91 10.93
N LYS A 168 -4.48 -21.21 12.19
CA LYS A 168 -5.65 -21.96 12.63
C LYS A 168 -6.56 -21.13 13.53
N GLU A 169 -7.86 -21.34 13.44
CA GLU A 169 -8.86 -20.70 14.30
C GLU A 169 -8.59 -21.03 15.78
N ALA A 170 -8.67 -20.01 16.63
CA ALA A 170 -8.44 -20.15 18.07
C ALA A 170 -9.37 -19.25 18.89
N GLY A 171 -10.03 -19.84 19.88
CA GLY A 171 -10.99 -19.13 20.72
C GLY A 171 -12.32 -18.88 20.01
N GLN A 172 -12.99 -17.80 20.38
CA GLN A 172 -14.32 -17.48 19.87
C GLN A 172 -14.25 -16.82 18.49
N ILE A 173 -14.96 -17.38 17.52
CA ILE A 173 -15.25 -16.80 16.21
C ILE A 173 -16.72 -16.37 16.19
N LYS A 174 -16.97 -15.14 15.76
CA LYS A 174 -18.30 -14.57 15.59
C LYS A 174 -18.58 -14.38 14.11
N GLU A 175 -19.74 -14.84 13.68
CA GLU A 175 -20.30 -14.59 12.35
C GLU A 175 -21.50 -13.67 12.50
N TYR A 176 -21.67 -12.76 11.55
CA TYR A 176 -22.73 -11.77 11.54
C TYR A 176 -23.52 -11.88 10.24
N HIS A 177 -24.78 -11.46 10.28
CA HIS A 177 -25.58 -11.23 9.08
C HIS A 177 -25.16 -9.90 8.44
N GLU A 178 -25.52 -9.69 7.18
CA GLU A 178 -25.23 -8.44 6.44
C GLU A 178 -25.89 -7.20 7.05
N GLY A 179 -26.89 -7.37 7.94
CA GLY A 179 -27.49 -6.30 8.74
C GLY A 179 -26.79 -6.00 10.06
N GLY A 180 -25.74 -6.76 10.41
CA GLY A 180 -24.88 -6.55 11.57
C GLY A 180 -25.30 -7.32 12.83
N ASP A 181 -26.47 -7.98 12.80
CA ASP A 181 -26.87 -8.89 13.87
C ASP A 181 -25.96 -10.12 13.89
N ILE A 182 -25.64 -10.62 15.09
CA ILE A 182 -24.90 -11.87 15.24
C ILE A 182 -25.69 -13.00 14.57
N LYS A 183 -25.03 -13.77 13.72
CA LYS A 183 -25.54 -14.97 13.06
C LYS A 183 -25.12 -16.22 13.79
N ALA A 184 -23.86 -16.30 14.22
CA ALA A 184 -23.34 -17.43 14.96
C ALA A 184 -22.17 -17.07 15.87
N ILE A 185 -22.00 -17.85 16.93
CA ILE A 185 -20.82 -17.84 17.80
C ILE A 185 -20.33 -19.28 17.91
N LYS A 186 -19.02 -19.48 17.69
CA LYS A 186 -18.37 -20.80 17.69
C LYS A 186 -17.04 -20.69 18.42
N ASN A 187 -16.70 -21.66 19.27
CA ASN A 187 -15.38 -21.74 19.88
C ASN A 187 -14.53 -22.77 19.13
N TYR A 188 -13.29 -22.40 18.85
CA TYR A 188 -12.31 -23.22 18.18
C TYR A 188 -11.09 -23.45 19.07
N SER A 189 -10.50 -24.64 18.97
CA SER A 189 -9.21 -24.96 19.54
C SER A 189 -8.34 -25.57 18.45
N ASN A 190 -7.26 -24.87 18.08
CA ASN A 190 -6.28 -25.37 17.10
C ASN A 190 -6.90 -25.76 15.73
N GLY A 191 -7.93 -25.02 15.29
CA GLY A 191 -8.67 -25.25 14.06
C GLY A 191 -9.90 -26.16 14.21
N ASP A 192 -10.03 -26.87 15.33
CA ASP A 192 -11.16 -27.76 15.59
C ASP A 192 -12.28 -27.01 16.31
N VAL A 193 -13.49 -27.07 15.76
CA VAL A 193 -14.67 -26.46 16.37
C VAL A 193 -15.20 -27.33 17.50
N ASP A 194 -15.44 -26.73 18.66
CA ASP A 194 -16.27 -27.36 19.68
C ASP A 194 -17.73 -27.29 19.23
N VAL A 195 -18.25 -28.41 18.72
CA VAL A 195 -19.62 -28.50 18.18
C VAL A 195 -20.67 -28.12 19.25
N ALA A 196 -20.40 -28.38 20.54
CA ALA A 196 -21.32 -28.01 21.62
C ALA A 196 -21.33 -26.50 21.89
N SER A 197 -20.31 -25.76 21.45
CA SER A 197 -20.22 -24.30 21.59
C SER A 197 -21.04 -23.52 20.56
N ILE A 198 -21.51 -24.19 19.51
CA ILE A 198 -22.17 -23.52 18.37
C ILE A 198 -23.51 -22.94 18.83
N LYS A 199 -23.60 -21.60 18.80
CA LYS A 199 -24.85 -20.86 19.00
C LYS A 199 -25.20 -20.15 17.71
N THR A 200 -26.43 -20.32 17.23
CA THR A 200 -26.95 -19.66 16.02
C THR A 200 -28.12 -18.75 16.38
N PHE A 201 -28.27 -17.68 15.60
CA PHE A 201 -29.24 -16.63 15.87
C PHE A 201 -29.88 -16.17 14.54
N ASP A 202 -31.19 -16.01 14.57
CA ASP A 202 -31.94 -15.45 13.44
C ASP A 202 -31.70 -13.94 13.33
N ALA A 203 -31.71 -13.44 12.10
CA ALA A 203 -31.65 -12.01 11.86
C ALA A 203 -32.88 -11.31 12.48
N LYS A 204 -32.70 -10.17 13.14
CA LYS A 204 -33.84 -9.44 13.68
C LYS A 204 -34.69 -8.93 12.51
N ARG A 205 -35.99 -9.21 12.53
CA ARG A 205 -36.94 -8.62 11.58
C ARG A 205 -36.90 -7.10 11.75
N LYS A 206 -36.52 -6.36 10.69
CA LYS A 206 -36.77 -4.93 10.60
C LYS A 206 -38.30 -4.72 10.61
N LEU A 207 -38.85 -4.27 11.73
CA LEU A 207 -40.23 -3.79 11.76
C LEU A 207 -40.28 -2.48 10.97
N LEU A 208 -40.80 -2.53 9.74
CA LEU A 208 -41.18 -1.33 9.02
C LEU A 208 -42.36 -0.71 9.77
N LYS A 209 -42.13 0.39 10.50
CA LYS A 209 -43.22 1.22 11.00
C LYS A 209 -43.95 1.78 9.78
N ARG A 210 -45.21 1.40 9.62
CA ARG A 210 -46.13 1.97 8.63
C ARG A 210 -46.55 3.38 9.04
#